data_AF-A0AA90NGJ2-F1
#
_entry.id   AF-A0AA90NGJ2-F1
#
_cell.length_a   1.000
_cell.length_b   1.000
_cell.length_c   1.000
_cell.angle_alpha   90.00
_cell.angle_beta   90.00
_cell.angle_gamma   90.00
#
_symmetry.space_group_name_H-M   'P 1'
#
loop_
_entity.id
_entity.type
_entity.pdbx_description
1 polymer ?
#
loop_
_entity_poly.entity_id
_entity_poly.type
_entity_poly.pdbx_seq_one_letter_code
_entity_poly.pdbx_strand_id
1 'polypeptide(L)'
;MSRNANDDGYGAESTHALASQRRVKATKFSKTGKRHMPIIKKGLLLGWSPENISFRMKVEVPDIALSHTTVYKRVATNKVLGGSLHKNLPRFGKRRCKGGKRKAGRITIPGRVDISDRPAVVDLRSR
;
A
#
# COMPACT_ATOMS: atom_id res chain seq x y z
N MET A 1 15.48 -35.88 -27.85
CA MET A 1 15.30 -34.65 -27.05
C MET A 1 13.85 -34.53 -26.61
N SER A 2 13.55 -34.77 -25.34
CA SER A 2 12.20 -34.57 -24.83
C SER A 2 12.28 -34.04 -23.40
N ARG A 3 11.89 -32.78 -23.24
CA ARG A 3 11.91 -32.03 -21.97
C ARG A 3 11.05 -32.70 -20.88
N ASN A 4 10.14 -33.61 -21.28
CA ASN A 4 9.14 -34.28 -20.46
C ASN A 4 8.99 -35.79 -20.78
N ALA A 5 9.94 -36.45 -21.44
CA ALA A 5 9.85 -37.92 -21.53
C ALA A 5 10.54 -38.53 -20.30
N ASN A 6 9.88 -39.53 -19.74
CA ASN A 6 10.55 -40.51 -18.91
C ASN A 6 10.99 -41.67 -19.83
N ASP A 7 11.90 -42.53 -19.36
CA ASP A 7 12.39 -43.67 -20.15
C ASP A 7 11.24 -44.63 -20.58
N ASP A 8 10.14 -44.67 -19.82
CA ASP A 8 8.94 -45.48 -20.10
C ASP A 8 7.82 -44.74 -20.88
N GLY A 9 8.06 -43.51 -21.36
CA GLY A 9 7.09 -42.71 -22.12
C GLY A 9 6.45 -41.54 -21.35
N TYR A 10 5.18 -41.22 -21.66
CA TYR A 10 4.46 -40.07 -21.07
C TYR A 10 3.74 -40.47 -19.77
N GLY A 11 4.22 -39.96 -18.63
CA GLY A 11 3.54 -40.04 -17.34
C GLY A 11 2.98 -38.66 -16.94
N ALA A 12 1.65 -38.51 -16.89
CA ALA A 12 1.03 -37.22 -16.59
C ALA A 12 1.45 -36.66 -15.22
N GLU A 13 1.55 -37.52 -14.21
CA GLU A 13 1.88 -37.11 -12.84
C GLU A 13 3.34 -36.65 -12.70
N SER A 14 4.29 -37.43 -13.22
CA SER A 14 5.73 -37.13 -13.17
C SER A 14 6.08 -35.90 -14.01
N THR A 15 5.50 -35.75 -15.21
CA THR A 15 5.69 -34.55 -16.04
C THR A 15 5.11 -33.30 -15.39
N HIS A 16 3.96 -33.39 -14.72
CA HIS A 16 3.37 -32.30 -13.97
C HIS A 16 4.22 -31.92 -12.74
N ALA A 17 4.73 -32.91 -12.01
CA ALA A 17 5.64 -32.68 -10.88
C ALA A 17 6.93 -31.99 -11.33
N LEU A 18 7.57 -32.45 -12.41
CA LEU A 18 8.76 -31.82 -12.99
C LEU A 18 8.49 -30.41 -13.49
N ALA A 19 7.36 -30.18 -14.15
CA ALA A 19 6.95 -28.84 -14.59
C ALA A 19 6.74 -27.89 -13.39
N SER A 20 6.10 -28.38 -12.33
CA SER A 20 5.90 -27.63 -11.09
C SER A 20 7.22 -27.29 -10.40
N GLN A 21 8.14 -28.25 -10.29
CA GLN A 21 9.48 -28.01 -9.76
C GLN A 21 10.24 -26.96 -10.56
N ARG A 22 10.18 -27.03 -11.90
CA ARG A 22 10.80 -26.02 -12.77
C ARG A 22 10.18 -24.64 -12.57
N ARG A 23 8.85 -24.56 -12.43
CA ARG A 23 8.15 -23.29 -12.15
C ARG A 23 8.56 -22.68 -10.81
N VAL A 24 8.80 -23.50 -9.79
CA VAL A 24 9.28 -23.06 -8.47
C VAL A 24 10.75 -22.60 -8.54
N LYS A 25 11.60 -23.36 -9.24
CA LYS A 25 13.04 -23.07 -9.41
C LYS A 25 13.33 -21.95 -10.41
N ALA A 26 12.39 -21.62 -11.29
CA ALA A 26 12.56 -20.57 -12.29
C ALA A 26 12.86 -19.22 -11.63
N THR A 27 13.89 -18.55 -12.13
CA THR A 27 14.25 -17.21 -11.69
C THR A 27 13.13 -16.25 -12.07
N LYS A 28 12.61 -15.52 -11.10
CA LYS A 28 11.55 -14.53 -11.30
C LYS A 28 12.15 -13.14 -11.16
N PHE A 29 11.86 -12.27 -12.13
CA PHE A 29 12.23 -10.87 -12.03
C PHE A 29 11.58 -10.24 -10.80
N SER A 30 12.38 -9.50 -10.03
CA SER A 30 11.91 -8.74 -8.88
C SER A 30 12.32 -7.29 -9.04
N LYS A 31 11.32 -6.40 -9.16
CA LYS A 31 11.56 -4.94 -9.17
C LYS A 31 12.13 -4.45 -7.82
N THR A 32 11.94 -5.22 -6.76
CA THR A 32 12.37 -4.89 -5.41
C THR A 32 13.75 -5.49 -5.10
N GLY A 33 14.66 -4.64 -4.64
CA GLY A 33 16.00 -4.98 -4.16
C GLY A 33 16.32 -4.44 -2.76
N LYS A 34 17.57 -4.61 -2.30
CA LYS A 34 18.04 -4.16 -0.97
C LYS A 34 17.99 -2.63 -0.81
N ARG A 35 18.33 -1.89 -1.88
CA ARG A 35 18.35 -0.41 -1.93
C ARG A 35 17.05 0.32 -1.56
N HIS A 36 15.90 -0.35 -1.71
CA HIS A 36 14.61 0.28 -1.41
C HIS A 36 14.25 0.27 0.08
N MET A 37 14.82 -0.65 0.86
CA MET A 37 14.50 -0.76 2.28
C MET A 37 14.84 0.49 3.09
N PRO A 38 16.04 1.11 2.94
CA PRO A 38 16.34 2.34 3.68
C PRO A 38 15.41 3.49 3.32
N ILE A 39 15.02 3.64 2.04
CA ILE A 39 14.10 4.69 1.59
C ILE A 39 12.73 4.52 2.24
N ILE A 40 12.17 3.30 2.20
CA ILE A 40 10.88 2.99 2.82
C ILE A 40 10.94 3.22 4.33
N LYS A 41 12.00 2.74 5.00
CA LYS A 41 12.18 2.92 6.45
C LYS A 41 12.26 4.40 6.83
N LYS A 42 13.03 5.21 6.09
CA LYS A 42 13.15 6.65 6.29
C LYS A 42 11.82 7.36 6.10
N GLY A 43 11.12 7.08 4.99
CA GLY A 43 9.81 7.67 4.71
C GLY A 43 8.77 7.34 5.79
N LEU A 44 8.72 6.09 6.24
CA LEU A 44 7.82 5.69 7.32
C LEU A 44 8.19 6.34 8.67
N LEU A 45 9.48 6.52 8.97
CA LEU A 45 9.92 7.23 10.17
C LEU A 45 9.51 8.71 10.15
N LEU A 46 9.49 9.33 8.97
CA LEU A 46 9.00 10.70 8.75
C LEU A 46 7.45 10.79 8.75
N GLY A 47 6.75 9.68 8.98
CA GLY A 47 5.28 9.65 8.99
C GLY A 47 4.64 9.69 7.60
N TRP A 48 5.39 9.40 6.53
CA TRP A 48 4.82 9.39 5.18
C TRP A 48 3.94 8.16 4.93
N SER A 49 2.86 8.36 4.18
CA SER A 49 2.08 7.24 3.65
C SER A 49 2.85 6.50 2.55
N PRO A 50 2.56 5.22 2.29
CA PRO A 50 3.15 4.50 1.15
C PRO A 50 2.89 5.15 -0.21
N GLU A 51 1.79 5.91 -0.36
CA GLU A 51 1.50 6.73 -1.53
C GLU A 51 2.49 7.89 -1.65
N ASN A 52 2.72 8.63 -0.56
CA ASN A 52 3.68 9.71 -0.51
C ASN A 52 5.11 9.22 -0.77
N ILE A 53 5.48 8.07 -0.22
CA ILE A 53 6.79 7.44 -0.48
C ILE A 53 6.91 7.13 -1.98
N SER A 54 5.88 6.55 -2.59
CA SER A 54 5.87 6.24 -4.03
C SER A 54 5.99 7.49 -4.91
N PHE A 55 5.23 8.54 -4.59
CA PHE A 55 5.31 9.82 -5.29
C PHE A 55 6.71 10.43 -5.16
N ARG A 56 7.25 10.47 -3.93
CA ARG A 56 8.56 11.05 -3.67
C ARG A 56 9.68 10.28 -4.37
N MET A 57 9.61 8.95 -4.40
CA MET A 57 10.56 8.12 -5.14
C MET A 57 10.57 8.44 -6.64
N LYS A 58 9.43 8.78 -7.25
CA LYS A 58 9.39 9.18 -8.66
C LYS A 58 10.13 10.50 -8.92
N VAL A 59 10.13 11.40 -7.95
CA VAL A 59 10.78 12.72 -8.05
C VAL A 59 12.27 12.62 -7.72
N GLU A 60 12.63 11.94 -6.63
CA GLU A 60 14.01 11.91 -6.13
C GLU A 60 14.86 10.82 -6.79
N VAL A 61 14.28 9.65 -7.09
CA VAL A 61 15.04 8.50 -7.62
C VAL A 61 14.20 7.69 -8.64
N PRO A 62 13.92 8.25 -9.83
CA PRO A 62 12.99 7.67 -10.80
C PRO A 62 13.38 6.26 -11.25
N ASP A 63 14.67 5.96 -11.39
CA ASP A 63 15.17 4.65 -11.88
C ASP A 63 14.81 3.47 -10.97
N ILE A 64 14.55 3.74 -9.69
CA ILE A 64 14.21 2.73 -8.70
C ILE A 64 12.81 2.96 -8.11
N ALA A 65 11.98 3.79 -8.75
CA ALA A 65 10.68 4.11 -8.23
C ALA A 65 9.78 2.86 -8.08
N LEU A 66 9.19 2.73 -6.89
CA LEU A 66 8.23 1.67 -6.56
C LEU A 66 6.81 2.20 -6.54
N SER A 67 5.84 1.36 -6.90
CA SER A 67 4.43 1.65 -6.67
C SER A 67 4.09 1.56 -5.18
N HIS A 68 3.10 2.34 -4.75
CA HIS A 68 2.57 2.28 -3.38
C HIS A 68 2.15 0.85 -2.97
N THR A 69 1.55 0.07 -3.89
CA THR A 69 1.21 -1.35 -3.65
C THR A 69 2.44 -2.20 -3.34
N THR A 70 3.57 -1.94 -3.99
CA THR A 70 4.82 -2.66 -3.76
C THR A 70 5.43 -2.30 -2.42
N VAL A 71 5.35 -1.02 -2.02
CA VAL A 71 5.75 -0.56 -0.69
C VAL A 71 4.90 -1.25 0.38
N TYR A 72 3.58 -1.31 0.20
CA TYR A 72 2.67 -2.05 1.09
C TYR A 72 3.06 -3.53 1.22
N LYS A 73 3.30 -4.22 0.09
CA LYS A 73 3.74 -5.63 0.11
C LYS A 73 5.03 -5.80 0.92
N ARG A 74 6.00 -4.90 0.77
CA ARG A 74 7.27 -4.96 1.55
C ARG A 74 7.06 -4.76 3.04
N VAL A 75 6.18 -3.84 3.43
CA VAL A 75 5.84 -3.63 4.84
C VAL A 75 5.15 -4.87 5.41
N ALA A 76 4.25 -5.49 4.64
CA ALA A 76 3.59 -6.74 5.03
C ALA A 76 4.59 -7.91 5.14
N THR A 77 5.51 -8.09 4.19
CA THR A 77 6.55 -9.12 4.28
C THR A 77 7.48 -8.88 5.47
N ASN A 78 7.85 -7.62 5.74
CA ASN A 78 8.64 -7.28 6.91
C ASN A 78 7.91 -7.65 8.21
N LYS A 79 6.60 -7.42 8.28
CA LYS A 79 5.77 -7.84 9.43
C LYS A 79 5.76 -9.36 9.61
N VAL A 80 5.62 -10.14 8.53
CA VAL A 80 5.64 -11.61 8.58
C VAL A 80 7.00 -12.12 9.08
N LEU A 81 8.08 -11.43 8.72
CA LEU A 81 9.45 -11.71 9.20
C LEU A 81 9.72 -11.17 10.62
N GLY A 82 8.70 -10.70 11.35
CA GLY A 82 8.85 -10.18 12.73
C GLY A 82 9.28 -8.71 12.84
N GLY A 83 9.39 -7.99 11.72
CA GLY A 83 9.79 -6.58 11.70
C GLY A 83 8.68 -5.59 12.11
N SER A 84 9.10 -4.39 12.53
CA SER A 84 8.23 -3.37 13.12
C SER A 84 7.79 -2.24 12.18
N LEU A 85 8.17 -2.25 10.89
CA LEU A 85 7.87 -1.15 9.95
C LEU A 85 6.38 -0.83 9.84
N HIS A 86 5.53 -1.85 10.01
CA HIS A 86 4.09 -1.71 9.95
C HIS A 86 3.51 -0.80 11.04
N LYS A 87 4.20 -0.67 12.18
CA LYS A 87 3.77 0.18 13.31
C LYS A 87 3.86 1.68 12.97
N ASN A 88 4.74 2.04 12.05
CA ASN A 88 4.97 3.43 11.63
C ASN A 88 4.03 3.87 10.49
N LEU A 89 3.06 3.04 10.09
CA LEU A 89 2.09 3.44 9.08
C LEU A 89 1.10 4.47 9.66
N PRO A 90 0.79 5.57 8.94
CA PRO A 90 -0.09 6.64 9.45
C PRO A 90 -1.51 6.18 9.84
N ARG A 91 -1.99 5.10 9.21
CA ARG A 91 -3.31 4.51 9.48
C ARG A 91 -3.24 3.20 10.27
N PHE A 92 -2.09 2.88 10.88
CA PHE A 92 -1.97 1.67 11.68
C PHE A 92 -2.96 1.70 12.86
N GLY A 93 -3.88 0.74 12.90
CA GLY A 93 -4.73 0.52 14.07
C GLY A 93 -6.05 1.30 14.16
N LYS A 94 -6.43 2.16 13.20
CA LYS A 94 -7.82 2.66 13.16
C LYS A 94 -8.75 1.51 12.74
N ARG A 95 -9.25 0.77 13.73
CA ARG A 95 -10.42 -0.10 13.55
C ARG A 95 -11.52 0.77 12.97
N ARG A 96 -12.05 0.38 11.80
CA ARG A 96 -13.28 0.96 11.26
C ARG A 96 -14.28 0.95 12.41
N CYS A 97 -14.69 2.14 12.90
CA CYS A 97 -15.76 2.20 13.89
C CYS A 97 -16.95 1.47 13.25
N LYS A 98 -17.42 0.37 13.85
CA LYS A 98 -18.68 -0.26 13.44
C LYS A 98 -19.72 0.86 13.43
N GLY A 99 -20.40 1.06 12.32
CA GLY A 99 -21.38 2.13 12.08
C GLY A 99 -22.65 1.95 12.91
N GLY A 100 -22.54 1.70 14.21
CA GLY A 100 -23.64 1.59 15.14
C GLY A 100 -23.88 2.94 15.81
N LYS A 101 -24.95 3.61 15.41
CA LYS A 101 -25.64 4.68 16.16
C LYS A 101 -24.76 5.84 16.66
N ARG A 102 -23.90 6.41 15.81
CA ARG A 102 -23.65 7.85 16.00
C ARG A 102 -24.94 8.53 15.57
N LYS A 103 -25.63 9.21 16.50
CA LYS A 103 -26.66 10.20 16.16
C LYS A 103 -25.96 11.29 15.35
N ALA A 104 -25.73 11.04 14.07
CA ALA A 104 -25.27 12.05 13.14
C ALA A 104 -26.31 13.17 13.18
N GLY A 105 -25.87 14.36 13.59
CA GLY A 105 -26.61 15.59 13.31
C GLY A 105 -27.64 16.08 14.35
N ARG A 106 -27.65 15.65 15.61
CA ARG A 106 -28.53 16.29 16.63
C ARG A 106 -27.86 17.29 17.55
N ILE A 107 -26.71 17.83 17.16
CA ILE A 107 -26.15 18.99 17.86
C ILE A 107 -25.87 20.04 16.79
N THR A 108 -26.76 21.04 16.77
CA THR A 108 -26.54 22.32 16.14
C THR A 108 -25.17 22.86 16.56
N ILE A 109 -24.36 23.33 15.62
CA ILE A 109 -23.09 24.01 15.91
C ILE A 109 -23.37 25.11 16.94
N PRO A 110 -22.74 25.11 18.12
CA PRO A 110 -22.91 26.19 19.09
C PRO A 110 -22.55 27.53 18.44
N GLY A 111 -23.49 28.48 18.49
CA GLY A 111 -23.32 29.77 17.82
C GLY A 111 -23.48 29.74 16.30
N ARG A 112 -24.25 28.79 15.74
CA ARG A 112 -24.63 28.89 14.31
C ARG A 112 -25.39 30.21 14.09
N VAL A 113 -24.95 30.96 13.09
CA VAL A 113 -25.66 32.14 12.59
C VAL A 113 -26.34 31.69 11.30
N ASP A 114 -27.64 31.89 11.18
CA ASP A 114 -28.37 31.51 9.97
C ASP A 114 -27.91 32.39 8.80
N ILE A 115 -27.97 31.85 7.58
CA ILE A 115 -27.49 32.59 6.40
C ILE A 115 -28.26 33.88 6.16
N SER A 116 -29.49 33.96 6.66
CA SER A 116 -30.34 35.16 6.64
C SER A 116 -29.79 36.30 7.50
N ASP A 117 -29.00 36.01 8.54
CA ASP A 117 -28.48 36.99 9.48
C ASP A 117 -27.11 37.56 9.04
N ARG A 118 -26.59 37.13 7.88
CA ARG A 118 -25.30 37.63 7.39
C ARG A 118 -25.42 39.11 6.99
N PRO A 119 -24.45 39.97 7.33
CA PRO A 119 -24.49 41.38 6.95
C PRO A 119 -24.27 41.54 5.44
N ALA A 120 -24.99 42.49 4.82
CA ALA A 120 -24.98 42.74 3.37
C ALA A 120 -23.57 43.05 2.80
N VAL A 121 -22.66 43.55 3.64
CA VAL A 121 -21.25 43.78 3.28
C VAL A 121 -20.53 42.52 2.76
N VAL A 122 -20.97 41.32 3.19
CA VAL A 122 -20.40 40.04 2.75
C VAL A 122 -20.78 39.73 1.29
N ASP A 123 -21.95 40.18 0.84
CA ASP A 123 -22.40 40.00 -0.55
C ASP A 123 -21.69 40.94 -1.53
N LEU A 124 -21.18 42.07 -1.05
CA LEU A 124 -20.48 43.06 -1.88
C LEU A 124 -19.16 42.54 -2.46
N ARG A 125 -18.61 41.42 -1.92
CA ARG A 125 -17.35 40.76 -2.37
C ARG A 125 -16.24 41.77 -2.72
N SER A 126 -16.20 42.92 -2.06
CA SER A 126 -15.19 43.95 -2.28
C SER A 126 -13.90 43.52 -1.58
N ARG A 127 -13.04 42.86 -2.35
CA ARG A 127 -11.63 42.66 -2.07
C ARG A 127 -10.83 43.27 -3.21
#